data_AF-A0ABD1B7A6-F1
#
_entry.id   AF-A0ABD1B7A6-F1
#
_cell.length_a   1.000
_cell.length_b   1.000
_cell.length_c   1.000
_cell.angle_alpha   90.00
_cell.angle_beta   90.00
_cell.angle_gamma   90.00
#
_symmetry.space_group_name_H-M   'P 1'
#
loop_
_entity.id
_entity.type
_entity.pdbx_description
1 polymer ?
#
loop_
_entity_poly.entity_id
_entity_poly.type
_entity_poly.pdbx_seq_one_letter_code
_entity_poly.pdbx_strand_id
1 'polypeptide(L)'
;MVFDGPSDQIRHSMQRMHKATLLDEVTMKICLIQISPALLDADVPTVLVNNKEINIQKFFNDLPDGCKDGKIFQRAAFKELCKMLDPGKSGLVLQKNESRVIMFIGLHGSEKDTVCVKYARYHQRMSFKPALVCADTFKPGALDRLNNLAAKAKVPVYGSYVELNSAKVASQGIEMFRRENRDLIIVFII
;
A
#
# COMPACT_ATOMS: atom_id res chain seq x y z
N MET A 1 30.48 4.22 5.64
CA MET A 1 29.88 3.79 4.36
C MET A 1 28.38 3.93 4.51
N VAL A 2 27.79 4.94 3.86
CA VAL A 2 26.33 5.02 3.75
C VAL A 2 25.95 3.98 2.70
N PHE A 3 25.17 2.98 3.08
CA PHE A 3 24.54 2.09 2.12
C PHE A 3 23.52 2.94 1.36
N ASP A 4 23.84 3.30 0.11
CA ASP A 4 22.85 3.90 -0.79
C ASP A 4 21.72 2.89 -0.94
N GLY A 5 20.54 3.24 -0.43
CA GLY A 5 19.37 2.37 -0.51
C GLY A 5 18.91 2.20 -1.98
N PRO A 6 17.97 1.28 -2.25
CA PRO A 6 17.41 1.07 -3.58
C PRO A 6 16.89 2.38 -4.21
N SER A 7 16.32 3.26 -3.39
CA SER A 7 15.85 4.59 -3.81
C SER A 7 16.97 5.50 -4.31
N ASP A 8 18.16 5.46 -3.69
CA ASP A 8 19.30 6.29 -4.11
C ASP A 8 19.94 5.76 -5.39
N GLN A 9 20.04 4.44 -5.56
CA GLN A 9 20.51 3.84 -6.82
C GLN A 9 19.60 4.19 -8.01
N ILE A 10 18.28 4.11 -7.81
CA ILE A 10 17.29 4.52 -8.83
C ILE A 10 17.42 6.02 -9.11
N ARG A 11 17.56 6.85 -8.07
CA ARG A 11 17.69 8.31 -8.20
C ARG A 11 18.95 8.69 -8.97
N HIS A 12 20.09 8.10 -8.65
CA HIS A 12 21.36 8.36 -9.34
C HIS A 12 21.32 7.92 -10.81
N SER A 13 20.72 6.77 -11.10
CA SER A 13 20.54 6.28 -12.48
C SER A 13 19.66 7.25 -13.29
N MET A 14 18.54 7.69 -12.71
CA MET A 14 17.64 8.66 -13.35
C MET A 14 18.29 10.04 -13.55
N GLN A 15 19.11 10.50 -12.60
CA GLN A 15 19.84 11.77 -12.71
C GLN A 15 20.93 11.75 -13.80
N ARG A 16 21.63 10.62 -13.96
CA ARG A 16 22.59 10.44 -15.05
C ARG A 16 21.91 10.54 -16.41
N MET A 17 20.74 9.90 -16.55
CA MET A 17 19.94 9.94 -17.77
C MET A 17 19.42 11.35 -18.09
N HIS A 18 19.01 12.11 -17.08
CA HIS A 18 18.53 13.48 -17.29
C HIS A 18 19.58 14.42 -17.90
N LYS A 19 20.88 14.17 -17.63
CA LYS A 19 21.99 15.00 -18.11
C LYS A 19 22.49 14.58 -19.50
N ALA A 20 22.11 13.40 -19.99
CA ALA A 20 22.52 12.93 -21.31
C ALA A 20 21.73 13.65 -22.40
N THR A 21 22.44 14.38 -23.28
CA THR A 21 21.83 15.16 -24.37
C THR A 21 21.42 14.29 -25.57
N LEU A 22 22.15 13.20 -25.81
CA LEU A 22 21.81 12.18 -26.79
C LEU A 22 21.98 10.82 -26.12
N LEU A 23 20.97 9.96 -26.24
CA LEU A 23 21.03 8.62 -25.67
C LEU A 23 21.37 7.58 -26.72
N ASP A 24 22.41 6.80 -26.44
CA ASP A 24 22.71 5.57 -27.16
C ASP A 24 22.03 4.36 -26.50
N GLU A 25 21.87 3.30 -27.28
CA GLU A 25 21.26 2.05 -26.80
C GLU A 25 22.09 1.41 -25.67
N VAL A 26 23.40 1.66 -25.66
CA VAL A 26 24.34 1.16 -24.64
C VAL A 26 24.07 1.82 -23.29
N THR A 27 23.96 3.15 -23.21
CA THR A 27 23.65 3.86 -21.95
C THR A 27 22.27 3.48 -21.43
N MET A 28 21.31 3.23 -22.32
CA MET A 28 19.98 2.74 -21.95
C MET A 28 20.04 1.37 -21.27
N LYS A 29 20.75 0.40 -21.86
CA LYS A 29 20.94 -0.94 -21.27
C LYS A 29 21.66 -0.88 -19.93
N ILE A 30 22.71 -0.05 -19.82
CA ILE A 30 23.43 0.16 -18.55
C ILE A 30 22.49 0.66 -17.44
N CYS A 31 21.57 1.58 -17.76
CA CYS A 31 20.63 2.10 -16.77
C CYS A 31 19.57 1.08 -16.34
N LEU A 32 19.07 0.26 -17.28
CA LEU A 32 18.15 -0.82 -16.93
C LEU A 32 18.83 -1.84 -15.99
N ILE A 33 20.08 -2.20 -16.29
CA ILE A 33 20.90 -3.09 -15.45
C ILE A 33 21.15 -2.49 -14.05
N GLN A 34 21.18 -1.17 -13.90
CA GLN A 34 21.34 -0.53 -12.58
C GLN A 34 20.04 -0.46 -11.78
N ILE A 35 18.90 -0.27 -12.45
CA ILE A 35 17.58 -0.15 -11.77
C ILE A 35 17.05 -1.53 -11.35
N SER A 36 17.29 -2.56 -12.15
CA SER A 36 16.68 -3.87 -11.93
C SER A 36 17.13 -4.59 -10.64
N PRO A 37 18.42 -4.60 -10.26
CA PRO A 37 18.85 -5.09 -8.95
C PRO A 37 18.19 -4.35 -7.79
N ALA A 38 18.09 -3.01 -7.87
CA ALA A 38 17.42 -2.22 -6.85
C ALA A 38 15.91 -2.57 -6.70
N LEU A 39 15.24 -2.95 -7.79
CA LEU A 39 13.85 -3.42 -7.74
C LEU A 39 13.75 -4.83 -7.15
N LEU A 40 14.68 -5.72 -7.50
CA LEU A 40 14.72 -7.08 -6.95
C LEU A 40 15.03 -7.08 -5.45
N ASP A 41 15.98 -6.24 -5.01
CA ASP A 41 16.31 -6.00 -3.60
C ASP A 41 15.13 -5.40 -2.82
N ALA A 42 14.19 -4.75 -3.53
CA ALA A 42 12.96 -4.21 -2.96
C ALA A 42 11.76 -5.18 -3.05
N ASP A 43 12.03 -6.49 -3.20
CA ASP A 43 11.04 -7.57 -3.28
C ASP A 43 10.05 -7.44 -4.45
N VAL A 44 10.43 -6.75 -5.53
CA VAL A 44 9.60 -6.70 -6.74
C VAL A 44 9.75 -8.01 -7.53
N PRO A 45 8.63 -8.68 -7.91
CA PRO A 45 8.69 -9.91 -8.69
C PRO A 45 9.46 -9.75 -10.00
N THR A 46 10.34 -10.71 -10.29
CA THR A 46 11.19 -10.75 -11.51
C THR A 46 10.38 -10.58 -12.80
N VAL A 47 9.17 -11.14 -12.86
CA VAL A 47 8.26 -11.00 -14.01
C VAL A 47 7.93 -9.53 -14.29
N LEU A 48 7.64 -8.74 -13.26
CA LEU A 48 7.33 -7.31 -13.41
C LEU A 48 8.58 -6.51 -13.82
N VAL A 49 9.74 -6.84 -13.25
CA VAL A 49 11.02 -6.23 -13.62
C VAL A 49 11.37 -6.47 -15.09
N ASN A 50 11.21 -7.72 -15.56
CA ASN A 50 11.47 -8.09 -16.95
C ASN A 50 10.48 -7.42 -17.92
N ASN A 51 9.19 -7.40 -17.56
CA ASN A 51 8.17 -6.75 -18.39
C ASN A 51 8.44 -5.24 -18.56
N LYS A 52 8.88 -4.57 -17.49
CA LYS A 52 9.30 -3.15 -17.51
C LYS A 52 10.46 -2.94 -18.50
N GLU A 53 11.49 -3.78 -18.45
CA GLU A 53 12.64 -3.67 -19.35
C GLU A 53 12.25 -3.82 -20.82
N ILE A 54 11.44 -4.83 -21.13
CA ILE A 54 10.94 -5.08 -22.49
C ILE A 54 10.12 -3.88 -23.00
N ASN A 55 9.25 -3.32 -22.16
CA ASN A 55 8.42 -2.17 -22.55
C ASN A 55 9.25 -0.91 -22.81
N ILE A 56 10.26 -0.64 -21.97
CA ILE A 56 11.14 0.52 -22.12
C ILE A 56 12.01 0.38 -23.38
N GLN A 57 12.56 -0.81 -23.64
CA GLN A 57 13.35 -1.07 -24.85
C GLN A 57 12.53 -0.91 -26.12
N LYS A 58 11.31 -1.45 -26.16
CA LYS A 58 10.37 -1.26 -27.28
C LYS A 58 10.09 0.21 -27.51
N PHE A 59 9.70 0.93 -26.46
CA PHE A 59 9.43 2.37 -26.55
C PHE A 59 10.62 3.16 -27.09
N PHE A 60 11.85 2.83 -26.67
CA PHE A 60 13.05 3.53 -27.15
C PHE A 60 13.36 3.23 -28.62
N ASN A 61 13.17 1.98 -29.06
CA ASN A 61 13.41 1.58 -30.45
C ASN A 61 12.39 2.20 -31.42
N ASP A 62 11.18 2.46 -30.96
CA ASP A 62 10.13 3.11 -31.75
C ASP A 62 10.30 4.64 -31.88
N LEU A 63 11.24 5.25 -31.15
CA LEU A 63 11.52 6.68 -31.24
C LEU A 63 12.35 7.02 -32.49
N PRO A 64 12.00 8.10 -33.23
CA PRO A 64 12.86 8.64 -34.28
C PRO A 64 14.23 9.03 -33.73
N ASP A 65 15.30 8.87 -34.52
CA ASP A 65 16.68 9.12 -34.07
C ASP A 65 16.93 10.56 -33.57
N GLY A 66 16.19 11.55 -34.09
CA GLY A 66 16.24 12.94 -33.62
C GLY A 66 15.49 13.22 -32.31
N CYS A 67 14.77 12.24 -31.77
CA CYS A 67 13.92 12.35 -30.57
C CYS A 67 14.43 11.50 -29.38
N LYS A 68 15.63 10.91 -29.48
CA LYS A 68 16.23 10.07 -28.43
C LYS A 68 16.91 10.92 -27.35
N ASP A 69 16.10 11.63 -26.56
CA ASP A 69 16.51 12.46 -25.41
C ASP A 69 16.43 11.68 -24.08
N GLY A 70 17.42 11.89 -23.21
CA GLY A 70 17.43 11.48 -21.81
C GLY A 70 16.15 11.77 -21.04
N LYS A 71 15.52 12.92 -21.30
CA LYS A 71 14.26 13.32 -20.64
C LYS A 71 13.07 12.45 -21.07
N ILE A 72 13.02 12.07 -22.34
CA ILE A 72 11.95 11.22 -22.89
C ILE A 72 12.08 9.81 -22.30
N PHE A 73 13.30 9.30 -22.23
CA PHE A 73 13.58 8.02 -21.58
C PHE A 73 13.20 8.04 -20.09
N GLN A 74 13.63 9.06 -19.34
CA GLN A 74 13.31 9.19 -17.91
C GLN A 74 11.80 9.17 -17.66
N ARG A 75 11.04 9.90 -18.49
CA ARG A 75 9.57 9.90 -18.42
C ARG A 75 8.98 8.53 -18.72
N ALA A 76 9.49 7.83 -19.72
CA ALA A 76 9.03 6.48 -20.07
C ALA A 76 9.30 5.48 -18.93
N ALA A 77 10.52 5.51 -18.36
CA ALA A 77 10.89 4.67 -17.23
C ALA A 77 10.04 4.97 -15.98
N PHE A 78 9.80 6.25 -15.68
CA PHE A 78 8.90 6.64 -14.59
C PHE A 78 7.47 6.16 -14.82
N LYS A 79 6.96 6.28 -16.05
CA LYS A 79 5.62 5.82 -16.41
C LYS A 79 5.47 4.30 -16.23
N GLU A 80 6.46 3.51 -16.63
CA GLU A 80 6.43 2.06 -16.40
C GLU A 80 6.50 1.71 -14.91
N LEU A 81 7.30 2.42 -14.10
CA LEU A 81 7.28 2.25 -12.65
C LEU A 81 5.91 2.58 -12.04
N CYS A 82 5.26 3.66 -12.47
CA CYS A 82 3.89 3.98 -12.04
C CYS A 82 2.90 2.89 -12.45
N LYS A 83 3.03 2.36 -13.67
CA LYS A 83 2.17 1.29 -14.18
C LYS A 83 2.31 -0.01 -13.39
N MET A 84 3.52 -0.31 -12.89
CA MET A 84 3.74 -1.46 -12.00
C MET A 84 3.00 -1.34 -10.67
N LEU A 85 2.76 -0.11 -10.19
CA LEU A 85 2.08 0.18 -8.93
C LEU A 85 0.57 0.46 -9.11
N ASP A 86 0.10 0.62 -10.35
CA ASP A 86 -1.28 0.95 -10.64
C ASP A 86 -2.16 -0.32 -10.63
N PRO A 87 -3.08 -0.47 -9.67
CA PRO A 87 -4.00 -1.60 -9.62
C PRO A 87 -5.11 -1.53 -10.68
N GLY A 88 -5.19 -0.44 -11.46
CA GLY A 88 -6.21 -0.22 -12.49
C GLY A 88 -7.63 -0.05 -11.93
N LYS A 89 -7.76 0.14 -10.61
CA LYS A 89 -9.04 0.27 -9.90
C LYS A 89 -8.97 1.44 -8.94
N SER A 90 -10.06 2.20 -8.86
CA SER A 90 -10.22 3.25 -7.86
C SER A 90 -10.35 2.65 -6.45
N GLY A 91 -9.89 3.41 -5.45
CA GLY A 91 -10.03 3.02 -4.05
C GLY A 91 -11.48 2.98 -3.58
N LEU A 92 -11.71 2.33 -2.44
CA LEU A 92 -13.02 2.26 -1.80
C LEU A 92 -13.54 3.67 -1.46
N VAL A 93 -14.71 4.03 -1.97
CA VAL A 93 -15.39 5.29 -1.66
C VAL A 93 -16.44 5.07 -0.59
N LEU A 94 -16.27 5.73 0.56
CA LEU A 94 -17.26 5.72 1.65
C LEU A 94 -18.31 6.81 1.44
N GLN A 95 -19.59 6.44 1.52
CA GLN A 95 -20.70 7.39 1.53
C GLN A 95 -21.14 7.64 2.97
N LYS A 96 -21.51 8.89 3.27
CA LYS A 96 -22.09 9.26 4.56
C LYS A 96 -23.55 8.81 4.62
N ASN A 97 -24.04 8.46 5.82
CA ASN A 97 -25.42 8.04 6.13
C ASN A 97 -25.78 6.55 5.92
N GLU A 98 -24.81 5.69 5.59
CA GLU A 98 -24.99 4.24 5.58
C GLU A 98 -23.97 3.61 6.54
N SER A 99 -24.40 2.72 7.44
CA SER A 99 -23.48 2.02 8.35
C SER A 99 -22.70 0.97 7.58
N ARG A 100 -21.42 1.24 7.32
CA ARG A 100 -20.54 0.37 6.53
C ARG A 100 -19.69 -0.52 7.42
N VAL A 101 -19.60 -1.80 7.07
CA VAL A 101 -18.72 -2.76 7.73
C VAL A 101 -17.52 -3.02 6.83
N ILE A 102 -16.32 -2.82 7.35
CA ILE A 102 -15.06 -3.09 6.65
C ILE A 102 -14.27 -4.12 7.44
N MET A 103 -13.90 -5.21 6.78
CA MET A 103 -13.13 -6.28 7.38
C MET A 103 -11.67 -6.19 6.95
N PHE A 104 -10.76 -6.10 7.92
CA PHE A 104 -9.32 -6.19 7.71
C PHE A 104 -8.88 -7.63 7.91
N ILE A 105 -8.30 -8.22 6.87
CA ILE A 105 -7.83 -9.62 6.83
C ILE A 105 -6.36 -9.72 6.44
N GLY A 106 -5.73 -10.84 6.77
CA GLY A 106 -4.45 -11.31 6.22
C GLY A 106 -3.46 -11.83 7.28
N LEU A 107 -2.21 -11.97 6.90
CA LEU A 107 -1.26 -12.77 7.66
C LEU A 107 -0.88 -12.22 9.04
N HIS A 108 -0.55 -13.12 9.96
CA HIS A 108 0.00 -12.79 11.27
C HIS A 108 1.26 -11.92 11.14
N GLY A 109 1.41 -10.92 12.00
CA GLY A 109 2.57 -10.02 12.01
C GLY A 109 2.46 -8.81 11.08
N SER A 110 1.41 -8.67 10.26
CA SER A 110 1.24 -7.54 9.33
C SER A 110 0.69 -6.23 9.95
N GLU A 111 0.85 -6.04 11.26
CA GLU A 111 0.45 -4.81 12.00
C GLU A 111 -0.99 -4.30 11.76
N LYS A 112 -1.91 -5.21 11.44
CA LYS A 112 -3.30 -4.88 11.06
C LYS A 112 -4.04 -4.06 12.11
N ASP A 113 -3.85 -4.39 13.38
CA ASP A 113 -4.41 -3.65 14.51
C ASP A 113 -4.05 -2.16 14.46
N THR A 114 -2.80 -1.86 14.13
CA THR A 114 -2.29 -0.49 13.98
C THR A 114 -2.89 0.18 12.74
N VAL A 115 -3.01 -0.56 11.63
CA VAL A 115 -3.63 -0.06 10.41
C VAL A 115 -5.12 0.24 10.62
N CYS A 116 -5.86 -0.63 11.29
CA CYS A 116 -7.28 -0.44 11.63
C CYS A 116 -7.50 0.84 12.43
N VAL A 117 -6.65 1.10 13.44
CA VAL A 117 -6.74 2.33 14.25
C VAL A 117 -6.35 3.57 13.44
N LYS A 118 -5.33 3.48 12.59
CA LYS A 118 -4.96 4.57 11.66
C LYS A 118 -6.10 4.88 10.69
N TYR A 119 -6.73 3.84 10.13
CA TYR A 119 -7.85 3.94 9.20
C TYR A 119 -9.09 4.56 9.88
N ALA A 120 -9.43 4.09 11.08
CA ALA A 120 -10.49 4.70 11.91
C ALA A 120 -10.21 6.20 12.13
N ARG A 121 -9.02 6.54 12.63
CA ARG A 121 -8.63 7.93 12.92
C ARG A 121 -8.64 8.82 11.67
N TYR A 122 -8.23 8.29 10.53
CA TYR A 122 -8.29 9.00 9.26
C TYR A 122 -9.73 9.36 8.90
N HIS A 123 -10.67 8.40 8.98
CA HIS A 123 -12.07 8.64 8.69
C HIS A 123 -12.78 9.50 9.74
N GLN A 124 -12.35 9.46 11.00
CA GLN A 124 -12.82 10.38 12.04
C GLN A 124 -12.57 11.84 11.67
N ARG A 125 -11.42 12.16 11.04
CA ARG A 125 -11.10 13.51 10.53
C ARG A 125 -12.01 13.93 9.37
N MET A 126 -12.62 12.98 8.67
CA MET A 126 -13.60 13.22 7.60
C MET A 126 -15.04 13.26 8.13
N SER A 127 -15.21 13.34 9.45
CA SER A 127 -16.48 13.38 10.16
C SER A 127 -17.28 12.06 10.12
N PHE A 128 -16.62 10.92 9.88
CA PHE A 128 -17.21 9.62 10.19
C PHE A 128 -17.14 9.36 11.71
N LYS A 129 -18.00 8.46 12.19
CA LYS A 129 -18.06 7.89 13.54
C LYS A 129 -17.56 6.44 13.52
N PRO A 130 -16.23 6.21 13.38
CA PRO A 130 -15.67 4.87 13.32
C PRO A 130 -15.80 4.13 14.66
N ALA A 131 -15.89 2.81 14.58
CA ALA A 131 -15.81 1.89 15.70
C ALA A 131 -15.03 0.63 15.30
N LEU A 132 -14.38 -0.03 16.25
CA LEU A 132 -13.51 -1.18 16.02
C LEU A 132 -14.09 -2.43 16.68
N VAL A 133 -14.03 -3.56 15.98
CA VAL A 133 -14.43 -4.87 16.50
C VAL A 133 -13.23 -5.82 16.43
N CYS A 134 -12.76 -6.28 17.59
CA CYS A 134 -11.71 -7.27 17.71
C CYS A 134 -12.30 -8.67 17.57
N ALA A 135 -12.24 -9.25 16.37
CA ALA A 135 -12.65 -10.63 16.12
C ALA A 135 -11.46 -11.63 16.19
N ASP A 136 -10.25 -11.15 16.49
CA ASP A 136 -9.08 -11.98 16.78
C ASP A 136 -9.18 -12.54 18.21
N THR A 137 -9.83 -13.69 18.34
CA THR A 137 -10.07 -14.41 19.60
C THR A 137 -8.96 -15.41 19.92
N PHE A 138 -8.05 -15.67 18.99
CA PHE A 138 -7.00 -16.68 19.13
C PHE A 138 -5.69 -16.11 19.66
N LYS A 139 -5.37 -14.86 19.33
CA LYS A 139 -4.14 -14.21 19.76
C LYS A 139 -4.27 -13.64 21.17
N PRO A 140 -3.47 -14.11 22.15
CA PRO A 140 -3.48 -13.55 23.50
C PRO A 140 -3.16 -12.05 23.51
N GLY A 141 -3.95 -11.28 24.25
CA GLY A 141 -3.76 -9.83 24.40
C GLY A 141 -4.08 -9.01 23.14
N ALA A 142 -4.69 -9.59 22.11
CA ALA A 142 -5.09 -8.85 20.90
C ALA A 142 -6.07 -7.71 21.24
N LEU A 143 -7.08 -8.02 22.06
CA LEU A 143 -8.06 -7.03 22.52
C LEU A 143 -7.40 -5.92 23.35
N ASP A 144 -6.52 -6.25 24.30
CA ASP A 144 -5.83 -5.26 25.13
C ASP A 144 -4.93 -4.34 24.31
N ARG A 145 -4.21 -4.91 23.35
CA ARG A 145 -3.37 -4.14 22.41
C ARG A 145 -4.23 -3.20 21.56
N LEU A 146 -5.35 -3.68 21.02
CA LEU A 146 -6.26 -2.84 20.25
C LEU A 146 -6.87 -1.72 21.11
N ASN A 147 -7.29 -2.03 22.34
CA ASN A 147 -7.79 -1.04 23.31
C ASN A 147 -6.76 0.06 23.59
N ASN A 148 -5.50 -0.31 23.84
CA ASN A 148 -4.41 0.64 24.09
C ASN A 148 -4.14 1.56 22.89
N LEU A 149 -4.19 1.03 21.66
CA LEU A 149 -4.02 1.82 20.45
C LEU A 149 -5.24 2.73 20.20
N ALA A 150 -6.45 2.20 20.35
CA ALA A 150 -7.69 2.90 20.09
C ALA A 150 -7.99 4.00 21.12
N ALA A 151 -7.58 3.83 22.38
CA ALA A 151 -7.69 4.84 23.43
C ALA A 151 -6.98 6.15 23.03
N LYS A 152 -5.78 6.06 22.44
CA LYS A 152 -5.05 7.23 21.93
C LYS A 152 -5.78 7.92 20.77
N ALA A 153 -6.54 7.18 19.98
CA ALA A 153 -7.34 7.68 18.88
C ALA A 153 -8.77 8.10 19.29
N LYS A 154 -9.19 7.81 20.54
CA LYS A 154 -10.57 7.97 21.03
C LYS A 154 -11.59 7.26 20.14
N VAL A 155 -11.26 6.05 19.69
CA VAL A 155 -12.15 5.19 18.88
C VAL A 155 -12.68 4.08 19.79
N PRO A 156 -14.00 3.83 19.85
CA PRO A 156 -14.57 2.76 20.65
C PRO A 156 -14.19 1.39 20.08
N VAL A 157 -14.03 0.42 20.99
CA VAL A 157 -13.66 -0.95 20.66
C VAL A 157 -14.67 -1.91 21.28
N TYR A 158 -15.06 -2.93 20.52
CA TYR A 158 -15.78 -4.10 21.00
C TYR A 158 -14.90 -5.34 20.86
N GLY A 159 -14.98 -6.25 21.82
CA GLY A 159 -14.33 -7.55 21.79
C GLY A 159 -14.74 -8.38 22.99
N SER A 160 -14.29 -9.64 23.04
CA SER A 160 -14.57 -10.55 24.14
C SER A 160 -13.29 -11.23 24.63
N TYR A 161 -13.15 -11.36 25.95
CA TYR A 161 -12.07 -12.09 26.61
C TYR A 161 -12.38 -13.58 26.78
N VAL A 162 -13.65 -13.98 26.60
CA VAL A 162 -14.13 -15.34 26.91
C VAL A 162 -14.73 -16.05 25.71
N GLU A 163 -15.24 -15.31 24.73
CA GLU A 163 -15.82 -15.88 23.52
C GLU A 163 -14.72 -16.21 22.53
N LEU A 164 -14.60 -17.50 22.19
CA LEU A 164 -13.60 -17.99 21.24
C LEU A 164 -14.11 -17.94 19.80
N ASN A 165 -15.43 -17.86 19.58
CA ASN A 165 -16.00 -17.80 18.24
C ASN A 165 -15.91 -16.38 17.65
N SER A 166 -14.93 -16.16 16.76
CA SER A 166 -14.69 -14.89 16.06
C SER A 166 -15.93 -14.36 15.32
N ALA A 167 -16.71 -15.24 14.68
CA ALA A 167 -17.90 -14.82 13.93
C ALA A 167 -18.98 -14.27 14.85
N LYS A 168 -19.12 -14.87 16.04
CA LYS A 168 -20.06 -14.40 17.06
C LYS A 168 -19.63 -13.05 17.63
N VAL A 169 -18.35 -12.88 17.97
CA VAL A 169 -17.81 -11.58 18.43
C VAL A 169 -17.99 -10.50 17.35
N ALA A 170 -17.70 -10.82 16.08
CA ALA A 170 -17.88 -9.89 14.97
C ALA A 170 -19.35 -9.45 14.84
N SER A 171 -20.28 -10.43 14.80
CA SER A 171 -21.71 -10.17 14.65
C SER A 171 -22.27 -9.29 15.77
N GLN A 172 -21.95 -9.63 17.03
CA GLN A 172 -22.39 -8.87 18.20
C GLN A 172 -21.83 -7.45 18.22
N GLY A 173 -20.55 -7.28 17.86
CA GLY A 173 -19.92 -5.96 17.78
C GLY A 173 -20.52 -5.09 16.68
N ILE A 174 -20.80 -5.65 15.51
CA ILE A 174 -21.48 -4.95 14.42
C ILE A 174 -22.87 -4.49 14.86
N GLU A 175 -23.64 -5.38 15.49
CA GLU A 175 -25.00 -5.07 15.94
C GLU A 175 -25.00 -3.95 17.00
N MET A 176 -24.10 -4.03 17.99
CA MET A 176 -23.92 -2.99 19.00
C MET A 176 -23.62 -1.63 18.36
N PHE A 177 -22.64 -1.55 17.45
CA PHE A 177 -22.25 -0.27 16.86
C PHE A 177 -23.27 0.28 15.86
N ARG A 178 -24.08 -0.58 15.21
CA ARG A 178 -25.24 -0.13 14.44
C ARG A 178 -26.27 0.56 15.34
N ARG A 179 -26.56 0.00 16.52
CA ARG A 179 -27.46 0.61 17.51
C ARG A 179 -26.91 1.94 18.06
N GLU A 180 -25.59 2.07 18.18
CA GLU A 180 -24.92 3.33 18.52
C GLU A 180 -24.84 4.36 17.38
N ASN A 181 -25.46 4.09 16.22
CA ASN A 181 -25.41 4.96 15.04
C ASN A 181 -23.97 5.25 14.56
N ARG A 182 -23.08 4.24 14.60
CA ARG A 182 -21.76 4.29 13.97
C ARG A 182 -21.91 4.08 12.46
N ASP A 183 -21.32 4.97 11.68
CA ASP A 183 -21.37 4.95 10.21
C ASP A 183 -20.21 4.14 9.59
N LEU A 184 -19.18 3.81 10.37
CA LEU A 184 -18.05 3.00 9.94
C LEU A 184 -17.66 2.00 11.03
N ILE A 185 -17.86 0.72 10.75
CA ILE A 185 -17.53 -0.38 11.66
C ILE A 185 -16.38 -1.17 11.04
N ILE A 186 -15.25 -1.21 11.74
CA ILE A 186 -14.02 -1.85 11.28
C ILE A 186 -13.84 -3.13 12.07
N VAL A 187 -13.97 -4.27 11.41
CA VAL A 187 -13.76 -5.59 11.99
C VAL A 187 -12.34 -6.04 11.65
N PHE A 188 -11.61 -6.52 12.64
CA PHE A 188 -10.27 -7.03 12.47
C PHE A 188 -10.18 -8.50 12.88
N ILE A 189 -9.58 -9.32 12.02
CA ILE A 189 -9.21 -10.72 12.26
C ILE A 189 -7.82 -11.00 11.66
N ILE A 190 -7.07 -11.95 12.25
CA ILE A 190 -5.85 -12.53 11.66
C ILE A 190 -6.23 -13.78 10.87
#